data_AF-A0A0A1XTD2-F1
#
_entry.id   AF-A0A0A1XTD2-F1
#
_cell.length_a   1.000
_cell.length_b   1.000
_cell.length_c   1.000
_cell.angle_alpha   90.00
_cell.angle_beta   90.00
_cell.angle_gamma   90.00
#
_symmetry.space_group_name_H-M   'P 1'
#
loop_
_entity.id
_entity.type
_entity.pdbx_description
1 polymer ?
#
loop_
_entity_poly.entity_id
_entity_poly.type
_entity_poly.pdbx_seq_one_letter_code
_entity_poly.pdbx_strand_id
1 'polypeptide(L)'
;MQEIWCFFKILEVLLGIACLTFHVVGFLRNEPLPHNLFYCGTFASFMIYSALGILNNLFGRGPTARMEAVTTTLGAVMHFTASLLSMYHAENDFHLLFLTDMEEPNHRYFFYCKAQSIAALTTGGMYMLHATYAYDASFIRLKRETPAGVSDDGETEDEIEFVQRHRTHIEMFVFGKWVHTQLLSYEWFRKLAEKR
;
A
#
# COMPACT_ATOMS: atom_id res chain seq x y z
N MET A 1 -6.38 11.32 -9.13
CA MET A 1 -5.50 10.94 -8.00
C MET A 1 -6.29 10.44 -6.80
N GLN A 2 -7.24 11.22 -6.25
CA GLN A 2 -7.98 10.84 -5.03
C GLN A 2 -8.78 9.52 -5.14
N GLU A 3 -9.33 9.20 -6.31
CA GLU A 3 -10.06 7.94 -6.55
C GLU A 3 -9.15 6.70 -6.38
N ILE A 4 -7.94 6.75 -6.94
CA ILE A 4 -6.95 5.67 -6.84
C ILE A 4 -6.47 5.52 -5.40
N TRP A 5 -6.25 6.64 -4.70
CA TRP A 5 -5.87 6.65 -3.28
C TRP A 5 -6.95 6.01 -2.41
N CYS A 6 -8.21 6.36 -2.68
CA CYS A 6 -9.36 5.77 -2.00
C CYS A 6 -9.45 4.26 -2.26
N PHE A 7 -9.21 3.82 -3.51
CA PHE A 7 -9.20 2.39 -3.85
C PHE A 7 -8.15 1.60 -3.06
N PHE A 8 -6.90 2.07 -2.99
CA PHE A 8 -5.87 1.44 -2.16
C PHE A 8 -6.29 1.37 -0.69
N LYS A 9 -6.83 2.46 -0.14
CA LYS A 9 -7.29 2.51 1.25
C LYS A 9 -8.44 1.54 1.53
N ILE A 10 -9.39 1.38 0.62
CA ILE A 10 -10.47 0.40 0.74
C ILE A 10 -9.89 -1.02 0.79
N LEU A 11 -8.95 -1.35 -0.11
CA LEU A 11 -8.29 -2.65 -0.12
C LEU A 11 -7.50 -2.90 1.17
N GLU A 12 -6.79 -1.90 1.69
CA GLU A 12 -6.08 -1.97 2.97
C GLU A 12 -7.04 -2.26 4.13
N VAL A 13 -8.21 -1.63 4.17
CA VAL A 13 -9.24 -1.89 5.20
C VAL A 13 -9.78 -3.31 5.08
N LEU A 14 -10.13 -3.77 3.87
CA LEU A 14 -10.65 -5.12 3.66
C LEU A 14 -9.63 -6.20 4.07
N LEU A 15 -8.37 -6.02 3.69
CA LEU A 15 -7.29 -6.92 4.05
C LEU A 15 -6.95 -6.84 5.55
N GLY A 16 -7.01 -5.66 6.15
CA GLY A 16 -6.87 -5.45 7.59
C GLY A 16 -7.97 -6.15 8.40
N ILE A 17 -9.22 -6.09 7.94
CA ILE A 17 -10.34 -6.83 8.54
C ILE A 17 -10.11 -8.33 8.44
N ALA A 18 -9.64 -8.83 7.30
CA ALA A 18 -9.29 -10.23 7.13
C ALA A 18 -8.19 -10.67 8.10
N CYS A 19 -7.10 -9.90 8.23
CA CYS A 19 -6.02 -10.17 9.20
C CYS A 19 -6.54 -10.21 10.63
N LEU A 20 -7.33 -9.21 11.03
CA LEU A 20 -7.89 -9.16 12.38
C LEU A 20 -8.86 -10.31 12.62
N THR A 21 -9.64 -10.72 11.62
CA THR A 21 -10.56 -11.85 11.72
C THR A 21 -9.82 -13.16 11.95
N PHE A 22 -8.78 -13.45 11.16
CA PHE A 22 -7.96 -14.65 11.36
C PHE A 22 -7.27 -14.65 12.72
N HIS A 23 -6.77 -13.49 13.16
CA HIS A 23 -6.15 -13.34 14.46
C HIS A 23 -7.14 -13.59 15.61
N VAL A 24 -8.28 -12.88 15.63
CA VAL A 24 -9.28 -13.00 16.68
C VAL A 24 -9.88 -14.40 16.68
N VAL A 25 -10.41 -14.88 15.55
CA VAL A 25 -11.05 -16.21 15.48
C VAL A 25 -10.05 -17.32 15.80
N GLY A 26 -8.81 -17.18 15.35
CA GLY A 26 -7.75 -18.16 15.54
C GLY A 26 -7.25 -18.26 16.98
N PHE A 27 -7.24 -17.17 17.75
CA PHE A 27 -6.59 -17.13 19.06
C PHE A 27 -7.52 -16.73 20.23
N LEU A 28 -8.82 -16.52 19.98
CA LEU A 28 -9.81 -16.35 21.06
C LEU A 28 -10.20 -17.69 21.73
N ARG A 29 -10.09 -18.79 20.99
CA ARG A 29 -10.50 -20.15 21.45
C ARG A 29 -9.35 -21.15 21.52
N ASN A 30 -8.17 -20.79 21.01
CA ASN A 30 -6.96 -21.60 21.07
C ASN A 30 -5.93 -20.92 21.98
N GLU A 31 -4.73 -21.49 22.07
CA GLU A 31 -3.65 -20.93 22.88
C GLU A 31 -3.25 -19.52 22.41
N PRO A 32 -3.08 -18.57 23.34
CA PRO A 32 -2.76 -17.19 22.99
C PRO A 32 -1.34 -17.11 22.41
N LEU A 33 -1.21 -16.50 21.23
CA LEU A 33 0.12 -16.26 20.64
C LEU A 33 0.98 -15.38 21.56
N PRO A 34 2.27 -15.70 21.72
CA PRO A 34 3.22 -14.75 22.26
C PRO A 34 3.22 -13.50 21.37
N HIS A 35 3.20 -12.32 22.01
CA HIS A 35 3.13 -11.01 21.35
C HIS A 35 1.80 -10.70 20.65
N ASN A 36 0.67 -11.20 21.16
CA ASN A 36 -0.68 -10.83 20.74
C ASN A 36 -0.86 -9.30 20.55
N LEU A 37 -0.34 -8.48 21.49
CA LEU A 37 -0.39 -7.01 21.39
C LEU A 37 0.27 -6.45 20.12
N PHE A 38 1.33 -7.07 19.61
CA PHE A 38 1.98 -6.65 18.37
C PHE A 38 1.08 -6.89 17.15
N TYR A 39 0.46 -8.06 17.05
CA TYR A 39 -0.46 -8.40 15.96
C TYR A 39 -1.71 -7.54 15.98
N CYS A 40 -2.38 -7.49 17.14
CA CYS A 40 -3.59 -6.72 17.32
C CYS A 40 -3.32 -5.22 17.12
N GLY A 41 -2.21 -4.72 17.68
CA GLY A 41 -1.74 -3.36 17.47
C GLY A 41 -1.55 -3.05 15.99
N THR A 42 -0.75 -3.86 15.28
CA THR A 42 -0.47 -3.67 13.85
C THR A 42 -1.75 -3.72 13.01
N PHE A 43 -2.54 -4.79 13.11
CA PHE A 43 -3.70 -4.97 12.25
C PHE A 43 -4.79 -3.91 12.54
N ALA A 44 -5.07 -3.62 13.81
CA ALA A 44 -6.08 -2.62 14.17
C ALA A 44 -5.60 -1.20 13.87
N SER A 45 -4.36 -0.83 14.21
CA SER A 45 -3.88 0.55 14.01
C SER A 45 -3.86 0.92 12.53
N PHE A 46 -3.36 0.03 11.67
CA PHE A 46 -3.27 0.29 10.24
C PHE A 46 -4.64 0.21 9.56
N MET A 47 -5.55 -0.68 9.99
CA MET A 47 -6.94 -0.67 9.53
C MET A 47 -7.65 0.64 9.86
N ILE A 48 -7.54 1.12 11.11
CA ILE A 48 -8.14 2.40 11.55
C ILE A 48 -7.50 3.55 10.79
N TYR A 49 -6.18 3.56 10.63
CA TYR A 49 -5.46 4.55 9.85
C TYR A 49 -5.99 4.62 8.42
N SER A 50 -6.19 3.49 7.76
CA SER A 50 -6.71 3.45 6.40
C SER A 50 -8.19 3.87 6.32
N ALA A 51 -9.02 3.52 7.31
CA ALA A 51 -10.40 3.99 7.40
C ALA A 51 -10.50 5.52 7.57
N LEU A 52 -9.65 6.10 8.43
CA LEU A 52 -9.54 7.56 8.57
C LEU A 52 -8.99 8.21 7.30
N GLY A 53 -8.08 7.54 6.58
CA GLY A 53 -7.59 7.96 5.27
C GLY A 53 -8.70 8.07 4.23
N ILE A 54 -9.64 7.11 4.18
CA ILE A 54 -10.82 7.19 3.31
C ILE A 54 -11.66 8.42 3.67
N LEU A 55 -11.94 8.62 4.96
CA LEU A 55 -12.74 9.75 5.44
C LEU A 55 -12.10 11.09 5.09
N ASN A 56 -10.79 11.20 5.29
CA ASN A 56 -10.01 12.40 4.94
C ASN A 56 -10.04 12.68 3.43
N ASN A 57 -9.96 11.64 2.60
CA ASN A 57 -10.09 11.78 1.15
C ASN A 57 -11.49 12.26 0.73
N LEU A 58 -12.54 11.73 1.37
CA LEU A 58 -13.93 12.14 1.10
C LEU A 58 -14.20 13.61 1.49
N PHE A 59 -13.58 14.11 2.56
CA PHE A 59 -13.69 15.52 2.97
C PHE A 59 -12.69 16.45 2.26
N GLY A 60 -11.93 15.95 1.28
CA GLY A 60 -10.94 16.75 0.55
C GLY A 60 -9.70 17.16 1.37
N ARG A 61 -9.51 16.59 2.57
CA ARG A 61 -8.37 16.82 3.47
C ARG A 61 -7.36 15.68 3.37
N GLY A 62 -7.02 15.28 2.14
CA GLY A 62 -6.12 14.16 1.88
C GLY A 62 -4.71 14.40 2.44
N PRO A 63 -4.05 13.37 3.00
CA PRO A 63 -2.67 13.47 3.49
C PRO A 63 -1.69 13.85 2.36
N THR A 64 -0.54 14.43 2.71
CA THR A 64 0.50 14.71 1.70
C THR A 64 1.10 13.40 1.19
N ALA A 65 1.46 13.36 -0.10
CA ALA A 65 2.00 12.13 -0.73
C ALA A 65 3.25 11.59 -0.02
N ARG A 66 4.09 12.48 0.54
CA ARG A 66 5.26 12.10 1.35
C ARG A 66 4.87 11.41 2.65
N MET A 67 3.89 11.95 3.37
CA MET A 67 3.42 11.34 4.61
C MET A 67 2.79 9.98 4.33
N GLU A 68 1.99 9.87 3.25
CA GLU A 68 1.39 8.62 2.82
C GLU A 68 2.45 7.57 2.45
N ALA A 69 3.53 7.97 1.75
CA ALA A 69 4.62 7.06 1.39
C ALA A 69 5.33 6.49 2.64
N VAL A 70 5.59 7.33 3.65
CA VAL A 70 6.24 6.88 4.89
C VAL A 70 5.33 5.94 5.67
N THR A 71 4.05 6.28 5.84
CA THR A 71 3.11 5.47 6.64
C THR A 71 2.79 4.15 5.97
N THR A 72 2.62 4.12 4.65
CA THR A 72 2.40 2.88 3.88
C THR A 72 3.64 1.99 3.84
N THR A 73 4.85 2.57 3.78
CA THR A 73 6.11 1.81 3.92
C THR A 73 6.19 1.16 5.30
N LEU A 74 5.90 1.91 6.36
CA LEU A 74 5.86 1.37 7.72
C LEU A 74 4.80 0.25 7.85
N GLY A 75 3.63 0.46 7.25
CA GLY A 75 2.57 -0.56 7.16
C GLY A 75 3.06 -1.85 6.51
N ALA A 76 3.79 -1.76 5.39
CA ALA A 76 4.36 -2.92 4.71
C ALA A 76 5.35 -3.68 5.59
N VAL A 77 6.31 -2.98 6.21
CA VAL A 77 7.32 -3.59 7.09
C VAL A 77 6.68 -4.29 8.28
N MET A 78 5.72 -3.64 8.94
CA MET A 78 5.03 -4.20 10.10
C MET A 78 4.22 -5.45 9.74
N HIS A 79 3.52 -5.45 8.59
CA HIS A 79 2.75 -6.62 8.14
C HIS A 79 3.64 -7.77 7.66
N PHE A 80 4.78 -7.49 7.00
CA PHE A 80 5.76 -8.54 6.69
C PHE A 80 6.37 -9.14 7.95
N THR A 81 6.70 -8.30 8.94
CA THR A 81 7.18 -8.77 10.25
C THR A 81 6.13 -9.65 10.92
N ALA A 82 4.86 -9.24 10.91
CA ALA A 82 3.75 -10.05 11.44
C ALA A 82 3.60 -11.39 10.70
N SER A 83 3.74 -11.39 9.37
CA SER A 83 3.69 -12.61 8.56
C SER A 83 4.79 -13.61 8.94
N LEU A 84 6.04 -13.14 9.04
CA LEU A 84 7.18 -13.96 9.43
C LEU A 84 7.06 -14.46 10.87
N LEU A 85 6.71 -13.57 11.80
CA LEU A 85 6.56 -13.90 13.21
C LEU A 85 5.43 -14.94 13.42
N SER A 86 4.36 -14.88 12.63
CA SER A 86 3.26 -15.84 12.67
C SER A 86 3.71 -17.26 12.31
N MET A 87 4.59 -17.41 11.31
CA MET A 87 5.17 -18.71 10.98
C MET A 87 6.26 -19.14 11.96
N TYR A 88 7.06 -18.20 12.46
CA TYR A 88 8.04 -18.47 13.51
C TYR A 88 7.38 -19.06 14.77
N HIS A 89 6.22 -18.54 15.17
CA HIS A 89 5.45 -19.09 16.28
C HIS A 89 4.80 -20.44 15.97
N ALA A 90 4.55 -20.76 14.70
CA ALA A 90 4.10 -22.10 14.30
C ALA A 90 5.24 -23.12 14.41
N GLU A 91 6.45 -22.74 13.98
CA GLU A 91 7.63 -23.63 14.01
C GLU A 91 8.15 -23.91 15.43
N ASN A 92 8.07 -22.91 16.33
CA ASN A 92 8.58 -23.03 17.70
C ASN A 92 7.52 -23.48 18.72
N ASP A 93 6.32 -23.84 18.27
CA ASP A 93 5.26 -24.29 19.17
C ASP A 93 5.52 -25.73 19.64
N PHE A 94 5.49 -25.93 20.96
CA PHE A 94 5.80 -27.23 21.57
C PHE A 94 4.83 -28.32 21.13
N HIS A 95 3.55 -28.00 20.86
CA HIS A 95 2.57 -28.99 20.42
C HIS A 95 2.78 -29.39 18.96
N LEU A 96 3.29 -28.49 18.12
CA LEU A 96 3.64 -28.75 16.72
C LEU A 96 4.98 -29.47 16.55
N LEU A 97 5.95 -29.23 17.43
CA LEU A 97 7.30 -29.79 17.32
C LEU A 97 7.38 -31.34 17.34
N PHE A 98 6.38 -32.00 17.91
CA PHE A 98 6.32 -33.48 18.00
C PHE A 98 5.35 -34.12 17.00
N LEU A 99 4.66 -33.33 16.19
CA LEU A 99 3.76 -33.83 15.15
C LEU A 99 4.56 -34.25 13.91
N THR A 100 4.12 -35.29 13.23
CA THR A 100 4.69 -35.65 11.92
C THR A 100 4.20 -34.69 10.83
N ASP A 101 4.94 -34.57 9.73
CA ASP A 101 4.62 -33.71 8.57
C ASP A 101 3.18 -33.92 8.01
N MET A 102 2.59 -35.09 8.26
CA MET A 102 1.22 -35.43 7.83
C MET A 102 0.14 -34.97 8.83
N GLU A 103 0.49 -34.83 10.10
CA GLU A 103 -0.43 -34.48 11.19
C GLU A 103 -0.39 -32.97 11.50
N GLU A 104 0.76 -32.32 11.31
CA GLU A 104 0.97 -30.88 11.48
C GLU A 104 -0.05 -30.01 10.72
N PRO A 105 -0.36 -30.26 9.43
CA PRO A 105 -1.32 -29.44 8.67
C PRO A 105 -2.75 -29.56 9.18
N ASN A 106 -3.08 -30.65 9.88
CA ASN A 106 -4.41 -30.90 10.43
C ASN A 106 -4.61 -30.22 11.80
N HIS A 107 -3.53 -29.73 12.43
CA HIS A 107 -3.62 -29.05 13.70
C HIS A 107 -4.20 -27.63 13.52
N ARG A 108 -5.24 -27.30 14.31
CA ARG A 108 -5.98 -26.04 14.19
C ARG A 108 -5.09 -24.81 14.39
N TYR A 109 -4.13 -24.90 15.32
CA TYR A 109 -3.20 -23.81 15.59
C TYR A 109 -2.29 -23.52 14.38
N PHE A 110 -1.77 -24.57 13.71
CA PHE A 110 -0.99 -24.42 12.49
C PHE A 110 -1.82 -23.78 11.37
N PHE A 111 -3.06 -24.24 11.18
CA PHE A 111 -3.97 -23.67 10.18
C PHE A 111 -4.17 -22.16 10.37
N TYR A 112 -4.44 -21.71 11.60
CA TYR A 112 -4.63 -20.28 11.88
C TYR A 112 -3.34 -19.48 11.76
N CYS A 113 -2.19 -20.01 12.21
CA CYS A 113 -0.90 -19.35 12.05
C CYS A 113 -0.54 -19.17 10.57
N LYS A 114 -0.77 -20.20 9.75
CA LYS A 114 -0.57 -20.15 8.29
C LYS A 114 -1.53 -19.16 7.62
N ALA A 115 -2.82 -19.23 7.93
CA ALA A 115 -3.82 -18.33 7.37
C ALA A 115 -3.54 -16.85 7.73
N GLN A 116 -3.19 -16.58 8.99
CA GLN A 116 -2.76 -15.26 9.45
C GLN A 116 -1.49 -14.81 8.72
N SER A 117 -0.50 -15.69 8.55
CA SER A 117 0.73 -15.35 7.84
C SER A 117 0.48 -14.97 6.38
N ILE A 118 -0.36 -15.71 5.67
CA ILE A 118 -0.74 -15.43 4.28
C ILE A 118 -1.54 -14.12 4.18
N ALA A 119 -2.49 -13.90 5.09
CA ALA A 119 -3.26 -12.67 5.14
C ALA A 119 -2.37 -11.45 5.40
N ALA A 120 -1.47 -11.54 6.39
CA ALA A 120 -0.52 -10.49 6.72
C ALA A 120 0.47 -10.22 5.56
N LEU A 121 0.95 -11.27 4.88
CA LEU A 121 1.84 -11.13 3.72
C LEU A 121 1.15 -10.40 2.56
N THR A 122 -0.09 -10.80 2.26
CA THR A 122 -0.91 -10.17 1.21
C THR A 122 -1.17 -8.70 1.54
N THR A 123 -1.46 -8.41 2.81
CA THR A 123 -1.68 -7.04 3.30
C THR A 123 -0.40 -6.20 3.22
N GLY A 124 0.75 -6.75 3.62
CA GLY A 124 2.04 -6.10 3.46
C GLY A 124 2.39 -5.80 2.00
N GLY A 125 2.07 -6.73 1.09
CA GLY A 125 2.19 -6.52 -0.35
C GLY A 125 1.30 -5.38 -0.87
N MET A 126 0.07 -5.27 -0.37
CA MET A 126 -0.82 -4.15 -0.70
C MET A 126 -0.25 -2.81 -0.23
N TYR A 127 0.23 -2.75 1.01
CA TYR A 127 0.90 -1.55 1.54
C TYR A 127 2.16 -1.19 0.75
N MET A 128 2.93 -2.18 0.29
CA MET A 128 4.10 -1.95 -0.56
C MET A 128 3.70 -1.38 -1.93
N LEU A 129 2.64 -1.91 -2.56
CA LEU A 129 2.10 -1.34 -3.80
C LEU A 129 1.66 0.10 -3.59
N HIS A 130 0.93 0.38 -2.51
CA HIS A 130 0.52 1.73 -2.18
C HIS A 130 1.72 2.66 -1.92
N ALA A 131 2.75 2.19 -1.21
CA ALA A 131 3.97 2.93 -0.97
C ALA A 131 4.70 3.28 -2.27
N THR A 132 4.87 2.31 -3.18
CA THR A 132 5.53 2.57 -4.48
C THR A 132 4.78 3.64 -5.29
N TYR A 133 3.45 3.58 -5.30
CA TYR A 133 2.61 4.58 -5.94
C TYR A 133 2.70 5.96 -5.25
N ALA A 134 2.74 6.00 -3.92
CA ALA A 134 2.90 7.23 -3.16
C ALA A 134 4.29 7.87 -3.33
N TYR A 135 5.34 7.06 -3.44
CA TYR A 135 6.69 7.54 -3.79
C TYR A 135 6.73 8.12 -5.19
N ASP A 136 6.18 7.42 -6.19
CA ASP A 136 6.12 7.91 -7.57
C ASP A 136 5.39 9.26 -7.65
N ALA A 137 4.22 9.37 -7.00
CA ALA A 137 3.49 10.63 -6.88
C ALA A 137 4.30 11.73 -6.15
N SER A 138 5.11 11.37 -5.16
CA SER A 138 5.97 12.31 -4.42
C SER A 138 7.15 12.79 -5.26
N PHE A 139 7.80 11.91 -6.02
CA PHE A 139 8.92 12.27 -6.91
C PHE A 139 8.45 13.17 -8.05
N ILE A 140 7.28 12.89 -8.64
CA ILE A 140 6.67 13.76 -9.66
C ILE A 140 6.42 15.16 -9.10
N ARG A 141 5.92 15.26 -7.86
CA ARG A 141 5.70 16.55 -7.19
C ARG A 141 7.00 17.28 -6.85
N LEU A 142 8.01 16.58 -6.33
CA LEU A 142 9.32 17.15 -6.00
C LEU A 142 10.02 17.72 -7.24
N LYS A 143 9.93 17.02 -8.38
CA LYS A 143 10.46 17.50 -9.66
C LYS A 143 9.79 18.78 -10.15
N ARG A 144 8.51 19.00 -9.80
CA ARG A 144 7.75 20.21 -10.16
C ARG A 144 8.04 21.38 -9.21
N GLU A 145 8.32 21.11 -7.94
CA GLU A 145 8.73 22.11 -6.94
C GLU A 145 10.18 22.59 -7.13
N THR A 146 11.01 21.84 -7.86
CA THR A 146 12.32 22.33 -8.31
C THR A 146 12.08 23.13 -9.59
N PRO A 147 11.91 24.46 -9.54
CA PRO A 147 11.67 25.21 -10.76
C PRO A 147 12.93 25.10 -11.59
N ALA A 148 12.76 25.13 -12.92
CA ALA A 148 13.78 25.61 -13.82
C ALA A 148 14.45 26.83 -13.18
N GLY A 149 15.65 26.64 -12.65
CA GLY A 149 16.50 27.75 -12.29
C GLY A 149 16.74 28.53 -13.57
N VAL A 150 16.23 29.76 -13.59
CA VAL A 150 16.42 30.78 -14.63
C VAL A 150 15.46 30.69 -15.83
N SER A 151 14.30 31.33 -15.70
CA SER A 151 13.89 32.35 -16.68
C SER A 151 12.93 33.32 -16.00
N ASP A 152 13.43 34.54 -15.84
CA ASP A 152 12.72 35.77 -15.54
C ASP A 152 11.53 35.92 -16.49
N ASP A 153 10.32 36.09 -15.94
CA ASP A 153 9.29 37.04 -16.41
C ASP A 153 7.97 36.75 -15.66
N GLY A 154 7.42 37.80 -15.05
CA GLY A 154 6.36 37.72 -14.05
C GLY A 154 4.99 37.29 -14.58
N GLU A 155 4.62 36.05 -14.27
CA GLU A 155 3.22 35.59 -14.34
C GLU A 155 2.64 35.44 -12.93
N THR A 156 1.52 36.10 -12.69
CA THR A 156 0.82 36.23 -11.40
C THR A 156 0.40 34.87 -10.82
N GLU A 157 0.65 34.69 -9.51
CA GLU A 157 0.44 33.45 -8.74
C GLU A 157 -0.98 32.84 -8.88
N ASP A 158 -1.99 33.66 -9.18
CA ASP A 158 -3.39 33.23 -9.34
C ASP A 158 -3.65 32.40 -10.62
N GLU A 159 -2.88 32.58 -11.70
CA GLU A 159 -3.01 31.74 -12.91
C GLU A 159 -2.38 30.36 -12.73
N ILE A 160 -1.30 30.28 -11.94
CA ILE A 160 -0.62 29.02 -11.62
C ILE A 160 -1.55 28.14 -10.77
N GLU A 161 -2.27 28.72 -9.81
CA GLU A 161 -3.21 27.98 -8.95
C GLU A 161 -4.45 27.49 -9.75
N PHE A 162 -4.94 28.30 -10.69
CA PHE A 162 -6.09 27.94 -11.54
C PHE A 162 -5.74 26.85 -12.57
N VAL A 163 -4.55 26.91 -13.19
CA VAL A 163 -4.05 25.88 -14.12
C VAL A 163 -3.74 24.57 -13.39
N GLN A 164 -3.23 24.64 -12.16
CA GLN A 164 -2.91 23.46 -11.33
C GLN A 164 -4.16 22.68 -10.90
N ARG A 165 -5.31 23.35 -10.82
CA ARG A 165 -6.61 22.72 -10.51
C ARG A 165 -7.25 22.00 -11.69
N HIS A 166 -6.88 22.32 -12.94
CA HIS A 166 -7.69 21.89 -14.11
C HIS A 166 -7.12 20.78 -14.99
N ARG A 167 -5.82 20.50 -15.02
CA ARG A 167 -5.33 19.34 -15.81
C ARG A 167 -3.86 19.07 -15.54
N THR A 168 -3.56 17.95 -14.90
CA THR A 168 -2.38 17.19 -15.31
C THR A 168 -2.80 15.74 -15.47
N HIS A 169 -3.07 15.39 -16.73
CA HIS A 169 -3.16 14.01 -17.16
C HIS A 169 -1.81 13.38 -16.80
N ILE A 170 -1.83 12.31 -16.01
CA ILE A 170 -0.60 11.58 -15.68
C ILE A 170 -0.12 11.01 -17.00
N GLU A 171 0.97 11.56 -17.55
CA GLU A 171 1.62 11.01 -18.73
C GLU A 171 2.20 9.65 -18.34
N MET A 172 1.43 8.59 -18.58
CA MET A 172 1.88 7.22 -18.37
C MET A 172 2.85 6.89 -19.50
N PHE A 173 4.14 6.94 -19.21
CA PHE A 173 5.18 6.55 -20.16
C PHE A 173 5.24 5.03 -20.26
N VAL A 174 4.85 4.49 -21.41
CA VAL A 174 5.05 3.07 -21.72
C VAL A 174 6.56 2.78 -21.75
N PHE A 175 7.04 1.97 -20.79
CA PHE A 175 8.45 1.61 -20.60
C PHE A 175 9.42 2.80 -20.36
N GLY A 176 8.91 3.91 -19.82
CA GLY A 176 9.71 5.08 -19.43
C GLY A 176 9.82 6.16 -20.51
N LYS A 177 10.27 7.36 -20.10
CA LYS A 177 10.24 8.56 -20.96
C LYS A 177 11.00 8.38 -22.27
N TRP A 178 12.16 7.73 -22.23
CA TRP A 178 12.99 7.51 -23.42
C TRP A 178 12.30 6.60 -24.44
N VAL A 179 11.75 5.47 -24.00
CA VAL A 179 11.05 4.52 -24.87
C VAL A 179 9.77 5.16 -25.43
N HIS A 180 9.06 5.93 -24.61
CA HIS A 180 7.87 6.65 -25.05
C HIS A 180 8.20 7.73 -26.10
N THR A 181 9.28 8.50 -25.93
CA THR A 181 9.74 9.46 -26.94
C THR A 181 10.18 8.77 -28.23
N GLN A 182 10.82 7.60 -28.14
CA GLN A 182 11.15 6.79 -29.31
C GLN A 182 9.89 6.24 -30.00
N LEU A 183 8.90 5.77 -29.24
CA LEU A 183 7.63 5.29 -29.77
C LEU A 183 6.86 6.41 -30.50
N LEU A 184 6.87 7.64 -29.97
CA LEU A 184 6.25 8.81 -30.62
C LEU A 184 6.91 9.20 -31.95
N SER A 185 8.14 8.75 -32.23
CA SER A 185 8.76 8.94 -33.55
C SER A 185 8.10 8.10 -34.65
N TYR A 186 7.36 7.05 -34.30
CA TYR A 186 6.69 6.18 -35.26
C TYR A 186 5.26 6.63 -35.52
N GLU A 187 4.90 6.76 -36.80
CA GLU A 187 3.57 7.24 -37.21
C GLU A 187 2.41 6.37 -36.71
N TRP A 188 2.61 5.05 -36.60
CA TRP A 188 1.59 4.13 -36.12
C TRP A 188 1.22 4.38 -34.66
N PHE A 189 2.21 4.75 -33.84
CA PHE A 189 2.01 5.04 -32.42
C PHE A 189 1.40 6.42 -32.21
N ARG A 190 1.80 7.41 -33.03
CA ARG A 190 1.16 8.73 -33.05
C ARG A 190 -0.33 8.64 -33.40
N LYS A 191 -0.70 7.85 -34.41
CA LYS A 191 -2.10 7.58 -34.77
C LYS A 191 -2.88 6.87 -33.66
N LEU A 192 -2.22 6.04 -32.85
CA LEU A 192 -2.81 5.38 -31.69
C LEU A 192 -3.05 6.38 -30.54
N ALA A 193 -2.11 7.30 -30.33
CA ALA A 193 -2.17 8.30 -29.27
C ALA A 193 -3.16 9.44 -29.56
N GLU A 194 -3.34 9.82 -30.82
CA GLU A 194 -4.27 10.89 -31.26
C GLU A 194 -5.75 10.46 -31.29
N LYS A 195 -6.04 9.15 -31.30
CA LYS A 195 -7.40 8.63 -31.46
C LYS A 195 -8.22 8.63 -30.15
N ARG A 196 -8.13 9.73 -29.39
CA ARG A 196 -8.87 9.92 -28.14
C ARG A 196 -10.11 10.77 -28.33
#